data_AF-A0A1V6K4E9-F1
#
_entry.id   AF-A0A1V6K4E9-F1
#
_cell.length_a   1.000
_cell.length_b   1.000
_cell.length_c   1.000
_cell.angle_alpha   90.00
_cell.angle_beta   90.00
_cell.angle_gamma   90.00
#
_symmetry.space_group_name_H-M   'P 1'
#
loop_
_entity.id
_entity.type
_entity.pdbx_description
1 polymer ?
#
loop_
_entity_poly.entity_id
_entity_poly.type
_entity_poly.pdbx_seq_one_letter_code
_entity_poly.pdbx_strand_id
1 'polypeptide(L)'
;MLGLAATARPGAILLLPLLLVPSGGRKALRLLPALLPILLVWCVNAIKGDPGVIISSQGGINLYLGNSPDSDGMTAFAPVPPDGLTVRPDNVWSASVRGAPAGASESGVSRYWTGRALSAALDDPARWAALTAWKLFLLVTPAEIPGNYDLYYMRGPAPALRFLLAPPPLFLPFSLLLLLLPAVLAAGKADKPDRTLTAWVVLLLAGVLPFFVTSRFRLPAVPFILLLYARRLERSRPRIAVLLAGVVLAGAASFASRGLVERAGVNMPFQDALAHAGEGDMKGAEALFLQSLDRSSLRSDLSMNRVEAMHNLGLIAARRGDLDDARGWWLAALDCSPGFMPSLEALDALEAITAGRVR
;
A
#
# COMPACT_ATOMS: atom_id res chain seq x y z
N MET A 1 18.57 3.60 18.55
CA MET A 1 18.02 3.84 17.19
C MET A 1 17.10 2.74 16.71
N LEU A 2 17.45 1.44 16.80
CA LEU A 2 16.54 0.37 16.35
C LEU A 2 15.16 0.40 17.04
N GLY A 3 15.12 0.62 18.36
CA GLY A 3 13.85 0.74 19.09
C GLY A 3 12.94 1.86 18.57
N LEU A 4 13.52 3.05 18.37
CA LEU A 4 12.81 4.20 17.78
C LEU A 4 12.37 3.92 16.33
N ALA A 5 13.19 3.20 15.56
CA ALA A 5 12.82 2.77 14.23
C ALA A 5 11.67 1.74 14.25
N ALA A 6 11.66 0.82 15.23
CA ALA A 6 10.59 -0.17 15.42
C ALA A 6 9.27 0.49 15.85
N THR A 7 9.29 1.53 16.67
CA THR A 7 8.07 2.28 17.02
C THR A 7 7.50 3.06 15.84
N ALA A 8 8.34 3.54 14.92
CA ALA A 8 7.89 4.21 13.69
C ALA A 8 7.53 3.23 12.56
N ARG A 9 8.17 2.06 12.52
CA ARG A 9 7.98 0.98 11.55
C ARG A 9 8.07 -0.37 12.26
N PRO A 10 6.94 -0.97 12.68
CA PRO A 10 6.92 -2.20 13.47
C PRO A 10 7.72 -3.35 12.85
N GLY A 11 7.80 -3.45 11.52
CA GLY A 11 8.62 -4.46 10.82
C GLY A 11 10.12 -4.41 11.16
N ALA A 12 10.65 -3.27 11.62
CA ALA A 12 12.03 -3.18 12.12
C ALA A 12 12.25 -3.96 13.43
N ILE A 13 11.20 -4.47 14.08
CA ILE A 13 11.36 -5.42 15.19
C ILE A 13 11.93 -6.77 14.72
N LEU A 14 11.76 -7.12 13.45
CA LEU A 14 12.35 -8.34 12.87
C LEU A 14 13.90 -8.29 12.87
N LEU A 15 14.48 -7.10 13.10
CA LEU A 15 15.93 -6.92 13.18
C LEU A 15 16.47 -7.17 14.60
N LEU A 16 15.58 -7.28 15.60
CA LEU A 16 15.93 -7.45 17.00
C LEU A 16 16.76 -8.73 17.24
N PRO A 17 16.44 -9.91 16.67
CA PRO A 17 17.22 -11.13 16.86
C PRO A 17 18.68 -11.05 16.38
N LEU A 18 18.95 -10.23 15.36
CA LEU A 18 20.32 -10.02 14.86
C LEU A 18 21.20 -9.22 15.84
N LEU A 19 20.57 -8.46 16.75
CA LEU A 19 21.26 -7.84 17.88
C LEU A 19 21.46 -8.81 19.06
N LEU A 20 20.81 -9.99 19.04
CA LEU A 20 20.77 -10.96 20.14
C LEU A 20 21.82 -12.09 20.03
N VAL A 21 22.51 -12.25 18.90
CA VAL A 21 23.47 -13.35 18.66
C VAL A 21 24.94 -12.95 18.95
N PRO A 22 25.71 -13.79 19.68
CA PRO A 22 25.62 -14.05 21.12
C PRO A 22 26.45 -13.01 21.91
N SER A 23 25.82 -12.41 22.91
CA SER A 23 26.47 -11.40 23.74
C SER A 23 26.24 -11.73 25.21
N GLY A 24 27.29 -12.19 25.93
CA GLY A 24 27.21 -12.61 27.33
C GLY A 24 26.57 -11.60 28.30
N GLY A 25 26.17 -12.08 29.48
CA GLY A 25 25.15 -11.49 30.37
C GLY A 25 25.23 -10.00 30.74
N ARG A 26 26.39 -9.33 30.64
CA ARG A 26 26.50 -7.88 30.88
C ARG A 26 26.05 -7.01 29.69
N LYS A 27 25.71 -7.61 28.54
CA LYS A 27 25.33 -6.89 27.32
C LYS A 27 23.81 -6.72 27.14
N ALA A 28 22.97 -7.26 28.03
CA ALA A 28 21.54 -6.95 28.07
C ALA A 28 21.27 -5.44 28.24
N LEU A 29 22.12 -4.75 29.02
CA LEU A 29 22.11 -3.29 29.13
C LEU A 29 22.40 -2.56 27.81
N ARG A 30 23.12 -3.18 26.86
CA ARG A 30 23.37 -2.59 25.53
C ARG A 30 22.16 -2.66 24.61
N LEU A 31 21.20 -3.53 24.91
CA LEU A 31 19.93 -3.66 24.20
C LEU A 31 18.87 -2.72 24.78
N LEU A 32 19.08 -2.23 26.01
CA LEU A 32 18.16 -1.32 26.68
C LEU A 32 17.78 -0.09 25.82
N PRO A 33 18.70 0.58 25.09
CA PRO A 33 18.33 1.70 24.22
C PRO A 33 17.49 1.29 22.99
N ALA A 34 17.54 0.01 22.59
CA ALA A 34 16.71 -0.54 21.52
C ALA A 34 15.37 -1.06 22.04
N LEU A 35 15.31 -1.53 23.29
CA LEU A 35 14.09 -2.06 23.90
C LEU A 35 13.25 -0.97 24.57
N LEU A 36 13.87 0.05 25.15
CA LEU A 36 13.18 1.09 25.93
C LEU A 36 12.04 1.77 25.15
N PRO A 37 12.22 2.21 23.88
CA PRO A 37 11.11 2.79 23.12
C PRO A 37 9.96 1.79 22.90
N ILE A 38 10.28 0.52 22.63
CA ILE A 38 9.29 -0.54 22.44
C ILE A 38 8.53 -0.80 23.75
N LEU A 39 9.26 -0.90 24.87
CA LEU A 39 8.68 -1.08 26.20
C LEU A 39 7.77 0.08 26.59
N LEU A 40 8.15 1.33 26.29
CA LEU A 40 7.33 2.50 26.57
C LEU A 40 6.00 2.45 25.79
N VAL A 41 6.05 2.13 24.50
CA VAL A 41 4.84 1.97 23.68
C VAL A 41 3.97 0.82 24.22
N TRP A 42 4.59 -0.32 24.54
CA TRP A 42 3.88 -1.45 25.13
C TRP A 42 3.22 -1.11 26.46
N CYS A 43 3.90 -0.38 27.36
CA CYS A 43 3.33 0.09 28.62
C CYS A 43 2.12 1.00 28.39
N VAL A 44 2.19 1.92 27.42
CA VAL A 44 1.04 2.77 27.06
C VAL A 44 -0.14 1.93 26.59
N ASN A 45 0.09 0.94 25.74
CA ASN A 45 -0.96 0.05 25.24
C ASN A 45 -1.57 -0.82 26.36
N ALA A 46 -0.72 -1.32 27.26
CA ALA A 46 -1.15 -2.08 28.43
C ALA A 46 -2.01 -1.23 29.38
N ILE A 47 -1.61 0.02 29.65
CA ILE A 47 -2.38 0.97 30.47
C ILE A 47 -3.73 1.32 29.80
N LYS A 48 -3.77 1.38 28.46
CA LYS A 48 -5.01 1.60 27.70
C LYS A 48 -5.92 0.36 27.63
N GLY A 49 -5.52 -0.76 28.21
CA GLY A 49 -6.37 -1.95 28.35
C GLY A 49 -6.10 -3.08 27.35
N ASP A 50 -5.05 -2.98 26.52
CA ASP A 50 -4.68 -4.07 25.60
C ASP A 50 -3.17 -4.39 25.66
N PRO A 51 -2.72 -5.16 26.67
CA PRO A 51 -1.32 -5.57 26.80
C PRO A 51 -0.86 -6.52 25.69
N GLY A 52 -1.78 -7.03 24.86
CA GLY A 52 -1.45 -7.84 23.68
C GLY A 52 -0.86 -7.02 22.53
N VAL A 53 -0.97 -5.68 22.57
CA VAL A 53 -0.43 -4.78 21.55
C VAL A 53 0.95 -4.28 21.97
N ILE A 54 2.02 -4.93 21.47
CA ILE A 54 3.41 -4.54 21.80
C ILE A 54 3.79 -3.21 21.14
N ILE A 55 3.48 -3.05 19.85
CA ILE A 55 3.73 -1.81 19.10
C ILE A 55 2.46 -1.35 18.39
N SER A 56 1.87 -2.22 17.57
CA SER A 56 0.67 -1.92 16.78
C SER A 56 -0.19 -3.17 16.59
N SER A 57 -1.50 -3.00 16.56
CA SER A 57 -2.49 -4.07 16.36
C SER A 57 -2.76 -4.38 14.88
N GLN A 58 -2.30 -3.56 13.93
CA GLN A 58 -2.63 -3.75 12.51
C GLN A 58 -1.82 -4.82 11.77
N GLY A 59 -0.87 -5.50 12.44
CA GLY A 59 -0.05 -6.53 11.80
C GLY A 59 -0.88 -7.66 11.17
N GLY A 60 -1.90 -8.15 11.89
CA GLY A 60 -2.74 -9.25 11.42
C GLY A 60 -3.54 -8.95 10.16
N ILE A 61 -4.20 -7.78 10.09
CA ILE A 61 -4.97 -7.42 8.88
C ILE A 61 -4.04 -7.19 7.69
N ASN A 62 -2.88 -6.54 7.87
CA ASN A 62 -1.94 -6.33 6.77
C ASN A 62 -1.35 -7.66 6.27
N LEU A 63 -1.11 -8.62 7.18
CA LEU A 63 -0.69 -9.97 6.83
C LEU A 63 -1.78 -10.67 6.00
N TYR A 64 -3.04 -10.52 6.38
CA TYR A 64 -4.16 -11.05 5.60
C TYR A 64 -4.29 -10.38 4.24
N LEU A 65 -4.28 -9.04 4.13
CA LEU A 65 -4.38 -8.33 2.85
C LEU A 65 -3.26 -8.72 1.86
N GLY A 66 -2.05 -8.95 2.37
CA GLY A 66 -0.91 -9.34 1.56
C GLY A 66 -0.86 -10.83 1.18
N ASN A 67 -1.77 -11.67 1.71
CA ASN A 67 -1.73 -13.12 1.47
C ASN A 67 -3.06 -13.89 1.45
N SER A 68 -4.20 -13.22 1.61
CA SER A 68 -5.54 -13.81 1.52
C SER A 68 -5.76 -14.47 0.15
N PRO A 69 -6.77 -15.34 -0.03
CA PRO A 69 -7.13 -15.93 -1.33
C PRO A 69 -7.31 -14.92 -2.47
N ASP A 70 -7.80 -13.72 -2.13
CA ASP A 70 -8.02 -12.62 -3.08
C ASP A 70 -6.81 -11.67 -3.21
N SER A 71 -5.72 -11.92 -2.48
CA SER A 71 -4.55 -11.05 -2.50
C SER A 71 -3.80 -11.09 -3.84
N ASP A 72 -3.45 -9.91 -4.34
CA ASP A 72 -2.57 -9.69 -5.49
C ASP A 72 -1.12 -9.39 -5.09
N GLY A 73 -0.84 -9.37 -3.78
CA GLY A 73 0.48 -9.11 -3.20
C GLY A 73 0.93 -7.65 -3.20
N MET A 74 0.12 -6.69 -3.69
CA MET A 74 0.48 -5.27 -3.76
C MET A 74 -0.57 -4.30 -3.25
N THR A 75 -1.85 -4.68 -3.27
CA THR A 75 -2.95 -3.79 -2.89
C THR A 75 -3.02 -3.60 -1.37
N ALA A 76 -2.94 -2.35 -0.95
CA ALA A 76 -2.93 -1.91 0.46
C ALA A 76 -4.32 -1.64 1.05
N PHE A 77 -5.40 -1.94 0.30
CA PHE A 77 -6.77 -1.59 0.66
C PHE A 77 -7.56 -2.82 1.07
N ALA A 78 -8.44 -2.64 2.05
CA ALA A 78 -9.43 -3.64 2.42
C ALA A 78 -10.74 -3.38 1.68
N PRO A 79 -11.49 -4.42 1.28
CA PRO A 79 -12.85 -4.26 0.79
C PRO A 79 -13.69 -3.70 1.95
N VAL A 80 -14.17 -2.46 1.78
CA VAL A 80 -15.13 -1.84 2.68
C VAL A 80 -16.45 -1.82 1.93
N PRO A 81 -17.57 -2.27 2.53
CA PRO A 81 -18.89 -1.99 1.98
C PRO A 81 -19.03 -0.47 1.83
N PRO A 82 -19.41 0.03 0.66
CA PRO A 82 -19.44 1.46 0.42
C PRO A 82 -20.47 2.08 1.38
N ASP A 83 -20.05 3.04 2.20
CA ASP A 83 -20.88 3.64 3.27
C ASP A 83 -21.01 5.17 3.13
N GLY A 84 -20.83 5.69 1.92
CA GLY A 84 -21.09 7.09 1.58
C GLY A 84 -19.89 8.02 1.73
N LEU A 85 -20.19 9.32 1.86
CA LEU A 85 -19.28 10.46 1.76
C LEU A 85 -18.16 10.57 2.81
N THR A 86 -17.98 9.58 3.68
CA THR A 86 -16.98 9.72 4.74
C THR A 86 -15.59 9.42 4.19
N VAL A 87 -14.74 10.45 4.18
CA VAL A 87 -13.29 10.30 4.17
C VAL A 87 -12.93 9.46 5.39
N ARG A 88 -12.89 8.13 5.25
CA ARG A 88 -12.47 7.26 6.34
C ARG A 88 -10.99 7.53 6.59
N PRO A 89 -10.58 7.93 7.80
CA PRO A 89 -9.17 8.14 8.12
C PRO A 89 -8.33 6.87 7.96
N ASP A 90 -8.98 5.69 8.04
CA ASP A 90 -8.37 4.37 7.84
C ASP A 90 -9.42 3.33 7.39
N ASN A 91 -9.53 3.09 6.08
CA ASN A 91 -10.43 2.09 5.52
C ASN A 91 -10.05 0.66 5.98
N VAL A 92 -8.76 0.38 6.11
CA VAL A 92 -8.21 -0.93 6.50
C VAL A 92 -8.62 -1.29 7.93
N TRP A 93 -8.39 -0.39 8.89
CA TRP A 93 -8.79 -0.63 10.27
C TRP A 93 -10.30 -0.86 10.38
N SER A 94 -11.07 -0.02 9.72
CA SER A 94 -12.52 -0.10 9.78
C SER A 94 -13.06 -1.41 9.21
N ALA A 95 -12.48 -1.92 8.12
CA ALA A 95 -12.82 -3.23 7.56
C ALA A 95 -12.42 -4.36 8.51
N SER A 96 -11.24 -4.23 9.13
CA SER A 96 -10.71 -5.26 10.02
C SER A 96 -11.57 -5.47 11.26
N VAL A 97 -12.11 -4.39 11.84
CA VAL A 97 -12.98 -4.47 13.02
C VAL A 97 -14.34 -5.08 12.65
N ARG A 98 -14.91 -4.70 11.50
CA ARG A 98 -16.20 -5.25 11.04
C ARG A 98 -16.14 -6.74 10.71
N GLY A 99 -15.03 -7.19 10.11
CA GLY A 99 -14.87 -8.60 9.75
C GLY A 99 -14.44 -9.50 10.92
N ALA A 100 -14.05 -8.92 12.06
CA ALA A 100 -13.65 -9.66 13.24
C ALA A 100 -14.84 -9.88 14.21
N PRO A 101 -14.74 -10.84 15.16
CA PRO A 101 -15.79 -11.04 16.17
C PRO A 101 -16.13 -9.75 16.93
N ALA A 102 -17.42 -9.49 17.12
CA ALA A 102 -17.91 -8.30 17.80
C ALA A 102 -17.33 -8.20 19.23
N GLY A 103 -16.87 -7.00 19.60
CA GLY A 103 -16.30 -6.75 20.94
C GLY A 103 -14.87 -7.28 21.14
N ALA A 104 -14.21 -7.80 20.11
CA ALA A 104 -12.80 -8.19 20.20
C ALA A 104 -11.91 -6.97 20.53
N SER A 105 -10.92 -7.18 21.40
CA SER A 105 -9.83 -6.22 21.63
C SER A 105 -9.03 -6.00 20.35
N GLU A 106 -8.21 -4.95 20.28
CA GLU A 106 -7.40 -4.69 19.09
C GLU A 106 -6.42 -5.84 18.80
N SER A 107 -5.79 -6.40 19.83
CA SER A 107 -4.96 -7.60 19.71
C SER A 107 -5.77 -8.84 19.33
N GLY A 108 -7.04 -8.91 19.73
CA GLY A 108 -8.00 -9.94 19.31
C GLY A 108 -8.31 -9.86 17.82
N VAL A 109 -8.60 -8.67 17.31
CA VAL A 109 -8.79 -8.40 15.87
C VAL A 109 -7.53 -8.78 15.09
N SER A 110 -6.34 -8.37 15.57
CA SER A 110 -5.06 -8.75 14.94
C SER A 110 -4.86 -10.27 14.87
N ARG A 111 -5.15 -10.97 15.97
CA ARG A 111 -5.00 -12.43 16.05
C ARG A 111 -5.97 -13.16 15.13
N TYR A 112 -7.20 -12.67 15.04
CA TYR A 112 -8.21 -13.20 14.13
C TYR A 112 -7.72 -13.16 12.67
N TRP A 113 -7.27 -12.01 12.19
CA TRP A 113 -6.77 -11.87 10.81
C TRP A 113 -5.46 -12.62 10.57
N THR A 114 -4.59 -12.69 11.56
CA THR A 114 -3.38 -13.53 11.51
C THR A 114 -3.75 -14.99 11.31
N GLY A 115 -4.70 -15.51 12.10
CA GLY A 115 -5.19 -16.88 11.97
C GLY A 115 -5.79 -17.15 10.59
N ARG A 116 -6.57 -16.21 10.05
CA ARG A 116 -7.13 -16.30 8.69
C ARG A 116 -6.04 -16.34 7.61
N ALA A 117 -4.98 -15.55 7.75
CA ALA A 117 -3.87 -15.53 6.80
C ALA A 117 -3.07 -16.84 6.82
N LEU A 118 -2.81 -17.37 8.02
CA LEU A 118 -2.12 -18.65 8.19
C LEU A 118 -2.97 -19.82 7.71
N SER A 119 -4.28 -19.82 7.97
CA SER A 119 -5.21 -20.82 7.41
C SER A 119 -5.14 -20.81 5.89
N ALA A 120 -5.26 -19.64 5.25
CA ALA A 120 -5.17 -19.52 3.80
C ALA A 120 -3.84 -20.05 3.22
N ALA A 121 -2.73 -19.92 3.96
CA ALA A 121 -1.44 -20.48 3.57
C ALA A 121 -1.41 -22.01 3.63
N LEU A 122 -2.06 -22.59 4.64
CA LEU A 122 -2.14 -24.04 4.85
C LEU A 122 -3.14 -24.70 3.89
N ASP A 123 -4.22 -23.99 3.56
CA ASP A 123 -5.27 -24.44 2.66
C ASP A 123 -4.77 -24.53 1.20
N ASP A 124 -3.91 -23.59 0.77
CA ASP A 124 -3.29 -23.59 -0.56
C ASP A 124 -1.81 -23.14 -0.51
N PRO A 125 -0.88 -24.05 -0.17
CA PRO A 125 0.54 -23.73 -0.06
C PRO A 125 1.19 -23.43 -1.42
N ALA A 126 0.66 -23.98 -2.51
CA ALA A 126 1.17 -23.73 -3.86
C ALA A 126 0.89 -22.28 -4.28
N ARG A 127 -0.33 -21.80 -4.06
CA ARG A 127 -0.69 -20.39 -4.26
C ARG A 127 0.12 -19.47 -3.34
N TRP A 128 0.30 -19.82 -2.07
CA TRP A 128 1.13 -19.03 -1.16
C TRP A 128 2.58 -18.90 -1.65
N ALA A 129 3.18 -19.99 -2.13
CA ALA A 129 4.52 -19.98 -2.70
C ALA A 129 4.59 -19.14 -3.98
N ALA A 130 3.61 -19.28 -4.88
CA ALA A 130 3.49 -18.48 -6.10
C ALA A 130 3.34 -16.98 -5.79
N LEU A 131 2.49 -16.63 -4.83
CA LEU A 131 2.28 -15.26 -4.37
C LEU A 131 3.55 -14.69 -3.70
N THR A 132 4.28 -15.50 -2.95
CA THR A 132 5.55 -15.08 -2.35
C THR A 132 6.61 -14.83 -3.44
N ALA A 133 6.70 -15.70 -4.45
CA ALA A 133 7.58 -15.50 -5.60
C ALA A 133 7.19 -14.24 -6.41
N TRP A 134 5.90 -14.01 -6.58
CA TRP A 134 5.37 -12.79 -7.18
C TRP A 134 5.77 -11.54 -6.38
N LYS A 135 5.62 -11.56 -5.06
CA LYS A 135 6.05 -10.46 -4.17
C LYS A 135 7.56 -10.21 -4.22
N LEU A 136 8.39 -11.25 -4.38
CA LEU A 136 9.82 -11.08 -4.62
C LEU A 136 10.09 -10.30 -5.91
N PHE A 137 9.34 -10.56 -6.99
CA PHE A 137 9.40 -9.74 -8.20
C PHE A 137 8.94 -8.30 -7.93
N LEU A 138 7.82 -8.10 -7.21
CA LEU A 138 7.34 -6.76 -6.84
C LEU A 138 8.37 -5.97 -6.00
N LEU A 139 9.20 -6.61 -5.18
CA LEU A 139 10.23 -5.93 -4.40
C LEU A 139 11.31 -5.30 -5.28
N VAL A 140 11.61 -5.91 -6.42
CA VAL A 140 12.65 -5.45 -7.35
C VAL A 140 12.09 -4.80 -8.60
N THR A 141 10.76 -4.76 -8.75
CA THR A 141 10.11 -4.18 -9.93
C THR A 141 10.39 -2.69 -10.04
N PRO A 142 10.60 -2.13 -11.24
CA PRO A 142 10.90 -0.72 -11.38
C PRO A 142 9.66 0.18 -11.25
N ALA A 143 8.45 -0.38 -11.43
CA ALA A 143 7.21 0.36 -11.18
C ALA A 143 7.12 0.81 -9.72
N GLU A 144 6.78 2.07 -9.51
CA GLU A 144 6.44 2.59 -8.19
C GLU A 144 4.98 2.26 -7.87
N ILE A 145 4.75 1.02 -7.45
CA ILE A 145 3.46 0.50 -6.98
C ILE A 145 2.87 1.45 -5.92
N PRO A 146 1.68 2.02 -6.17
CA PRO A 146 0.96 2.86 -5.22
C PRO A 146 0.64 2.13 -3.90
N GLY A 147 0.73 2.85 -2.78
CA GLY A 147 0.29 2.35 -1.48
C GLY A 147 -0.88 3.15 -0.94
N ASN A 148 -0.62 4.43 -0.61
CA ASN A 148 -1.66 5.40 -0.21
C ASN A 148 -1.85 6.49 -1.28
N TYR A 149 -0.82 6.71 -2.11
CA TYR A 149 -0.77 7.70 -3.17
C TYR A 149 -0.20 7.06 -4.43
N ASP A 150 -0.77 7.41 -5.58
CA ASP A 150 -0.18 7.10 -6.88
C ASP A 150 0.81 8.22 -7.26
N LEU A 151 2.11 7.91 -7.18
CA LEU A 151 3.16 8.87 -7.50
C LEU A 151 3.12 9.33 -8.97
N TYR A 152 2.61 8.50 -9.88
CA TYR A 152 2.48 8.86 -11.29
C TYR A 152 1.34 9.84 -11.52
N TYR A 153 0.24 9.70 -10.77
CA TYR A 153 -0.83 10.70 -10.74
C TYR A 153 -0.30 12.05 -10.23
N MET A 154 0.51 12.03 -9.17
CA MET A 154 1.08 13.25 -8.56
C MET A 154 2.01 14.04 -9.50
N ARG A 155 2.41 13.50 -10.66
CA ARG A 155 3.14 14.25 -11.70
C ARG A 155 2.32 15.40 -12.28
N GLY A 156 0.98 15.33 -12.20
CA GLY A 156 0.08 16.42 -12.56
C GLY A 156 0.32 17.65 -11.69
N PRO A 157 -0.03 17.60 -10.38
CA PRO A 157 0.08 18.71 -9.45
C PRO A 157 1.51 19.04 -8.99
N ALA A 158 2.47 18.11 -9.08
CA ALA A 158 3.86 18.34 -8.67
C ALA A 158 4.83 18.27 -9.87
N PRO A 159 5.17 19.41 -10.51
CA PRO A 159 6.02 19.44 -11.70
C PRO A 159 7.40 18.80 -11.51
N ALA A 160 7.98 18.87 -10.29
CA ALA A 160 9.25 18.22 -9.98
C ALA A 160 9.22 16.70 -10.24
N LEU A 161 8.09 16.05 -9.98
CA LEU A 161 7.92 14.61 -10.23
C LEU A 161 7.89 14.27 -11.72
N ARG A 162 7.59 15.22 -12.62
CA ARG A 162 7.63 14.98 -14.07
C ARG A 162 9.03 14.60 -14.55
N PHE A 163 10.06 15.16 -13.91
CA PHE A 163 11.46 14.93 -14.21
C PHE A 163 12.05 13.74 -13.43
N LEU A 164 11.64 13.57 -12.16
CA LEU A 164 12.17 12.53 -11.29
C LEU A 164 11.52 11.16 -11.49
N LEU A 165 10.28 11.14 -11.97
CA LEU A 165 9.46 9.95 -12.12
C LEU A 165 9.00 9.84 -13.58
N ALA A 166 9.62 8.94 -14.34
CA ALA A 166 9.16 8.65 -15.69
C ALA A 166 8.06 7.57 -15.63
N PRO A 167 6.93 7.74 -16.35
CA PRO A 167 5.80 6.82 -16.34
C PRO A 167 6.11 5.60 -17.24
N PRO A 168 5.24 4.58 -17.28
CA PRO A 168 5.37 3.50 -18.26
C PRO A 168 5.63 4.05 -19.68
N PRO A 169 6.54 3.42 -20.45
CA PRO A 169 7.24 2.17 -20.13
C PRO A 169 8.56 2.34 -19.37
N LEU A 170 9.00 3.56 -19.06
CA LEU A 170 10.31 3.82 -18.45
C LEU A 170 10.13 4.26 -16.99
N PHE A 171 10.12 3.33 -16.06
CA PHE A 171 9.94 3.63 -14.64
C PHE A 171 11.25 4.09 -13.96
N LEU A 172 11.64 5.35 -14.15
CA LEU A 172 12.68 5.99 -13.33
C LEU A 172 12.09 6.30 -11.93
N PRO A 173 12.78 6.09 -10.79
CA PRO A 173 14.22 5.88 -10.59
C PRO A 173 14.69 4.42 -10.40
N PHE A 174 13.83 3.47 -10.03
CA PHE A 174 14.27 2.09 -9.75
C PHE A 174 14.87 1.37 -10.98
N SER A 175 14.49 1.75 -12.20
CA SER A 175 15.15 1.27 -13.43
C SER A 175 16.66 1.54 -13.43
N LEU A 176 17.12 2.64 -12.83
CA LEU A 176 18.56 2.94 -12.70
C LEU A 176 19.23 1.98 -11.72
N LEU A 177 18.55 1.60 -10.64
CA LEU A 177 19.06 0.62 -9.70
C LEU A 177 19.22 -0.75 -10.39
N LEU A 178 18.20 -1.18 -11.15
CA LEU A 178 18.30 -2.43 -11.91
C LEU A 178 19.38 -2.39 -13.00
N LEU A 179 19.56 -1.25 -13.66
CA LEU A 179 20.59 -1.05 -14.67
C LEU A 179 22.00 -1.19 -14.07
N LEU A 180 22.23 -0.69 -12.86
CA LEU A 180 23.53 -0.75 -12.19
C LEU A 180 23.77 -2.07 -11.46
N LEU A 181 22.73 -2.88 -11.22
CA LEU A 181 22.84 -4.12 -10.45
C LEU A 181 23.90 -5.09 -11.00
N PRO A 182 23.96 -5.43 -12.31
CA PRO A 182 24.99 -6.33 -12.83
C PRO A 182 26.41 -5.81 -12.60
N ALA A 183 26.63 -4.50 -12.70
CA ALA A 183 27.92 -3.88 -12.44
C ALA A 183 28.34 -4.02 -10.97
N VAL A 184 27.39 -3.81 -10.05
CA VAL A 184 27.60 -3.97 -8.61
C VAL A 184 27.92 -5.42 -8.24
N LEU A 185 27.27 -6.39 -8.89
CA LEU A 185 27.54 -7.82 -8.69
C LEU A 185 28.91 -8.24 -9.27
N ALA A 186 29.32 -7.65 -10.39
CA ALA A 186 30.59 -7.92 -11.05
C ALA A 186 31.81 -7.28 -10.36
N ALA A 187 31.61 -6.42 -9.35
CA ALA A 187 32.66 -5.66 -8.66
C ALA A 187 33.56 -6.50 -7.71
N GLY A 188 33.76 -7.79 -8.01
CA GLY A 188 34.63 -8.68 -7.25
C GLY A 188 34.06 -9.14 -5.90
N LYS A 189 34.95 -9.58 -4.99
CA LYS A 189 34.58 -10.13 -3.67
C LYS A 189 34.09 -9.02 -2.74
N ALA A 190 32.96 -9.24 -2.07
CA ALA A 190 32.39 -8.32 -1.09
C ALA A 190 33.22 -8.29 0.21
N ASP A 191 33.55 -7.09 0.68
CA ASP A 191 34.25 -6.92 1.96
C ASP A 191 33.27 -6.95 3.17
N LYS A 192 33.75 -6.63 4.38
CA LYS A 192 32.89 -6.59 5.57
C LYS A 192 31.81 -5.49 5.48
N PRO A 193 32.13 -4.22 5.17
CA PRO A 193 31.12 -3.19 4.91
C PRO A 193 30.06 -3.59 3.87
N ASP A 194 30.45 -4.16 2.74
CA ASP A 194 29.53 -4.55 1.66
C ASP A 194 28.55 -5.63 2.15
N ARG A 195 29.05 -6.62 2.91
CA ARG A 195 28.21 -7.65 3.53
C ARG A 195 27.24 -7.06 4.56
N THR A 196 27.69 -6.10 5.37
CA THR A 196 26.83 -5.41 6.33
C THR A 196 25.71 -4.64 5.62
N LEU A 197 26.04 -3.86 4.58
CA LEU A 197 25.04 -3.12 3.80
C LEU A 197 24.07 -4.07 3.08
N THR A 198 24.58 -5.16 2.49
CA THR A 198 23.75 -6.20 1.86
C THR A 198 22.81 -6.83 2.88
N ALA A 199 23.30 -7.15 4.08
CA ALA A 199 22.46 -7.67 5.15
C ALA A 199 21.35 -6.69 5.53
N TRP A 200 21.64 -5.39 5.64
CA TRP A 200 20.62 -4.36 5.87
C TRP A 200 19.57 -4.30 4.76
N VAL A 201 19.99 -4.33 3.48
CA VAL A 201 19.06 -4.33 2.34
C VAL A 201 18.16 -5.56 2.37
N VAL A 202 18.74 -6.76 2.47
CA VAL A 202 17.99 -8.03 2.50
C VAL A 202 17.00 -8.02 3.65
N LEU A 203 17.44 -7.59 4.82
CA LEU A 203 16.64 -7.60 6.02
C LEU A 203 15.45 -6.61 5.95
N LEU A 204 15.69 -5.39 5.45
CA LEU A 204 14.63 -4.40 5.27
C LEU A 204 13.59 -4.86 4.24
N LEU A 205 14.03 -5.45 3.13
CA LEU A 205 13.13 -5.98 2.10
C LEU A 205 12.41 -7.25 2.56
N ALA A 206 13.07 -8.14 3.29
CA ALA A 206 12.47 -9.33 3.87
C ALA A 206 11.36 -8.99 4.87
N GLY A 207 11.48 -7.87 5.60
CA GLY A 207 10.42 -7.38 6.49
C GLY A 207 9.14 -6.94 5.78
N VAL A 208 9.19 -6.70 4.46
CA VAL A 208 8.02 -6.34 3.64
C VAL A 208 7.28 -7.59 3.15
N LEU A 209 8.00 -8.69 2.87
CA LEU A 209 7.43 -9.92 2.28
C LEU A 209 6.23 -10.53 2.99
N PRO A 210 6.13 -10.52 4.33
CA PRO A 210 4.94 -11.02 5.01
C PRO A 210 3.66 -10.24 4.67
N PHE A 211 3.77 -9.04 4.11
CA PHE A 211 2.64 -8.15 3.82
C PHE A 211 2.47 -7.98 2.30
N PHE A 212 1.86 -6.86 1.89
CA PHE A 212 1.80 -6.42 0.50
C PHE A 212 2.99 -5.51 0.16
N VAL A 213 3.43 -5.53 -1.10
CA VAL A 213 4.62 -4.80 -1.58
C VAL A 213 4.21 -3.50 -2.27
N THR A 214 4.61 -2.36 -1.70
CA THR A 214 4.40 -1.03 -2.27
C THR A 214 5.70 -0.23 -2.27
N SER A 215 5.74 0.85 -3.06
CA SER A 215 6.89 1.77 -3.14
C SER A 215 7.29 2.33 -1.78
N ARG A 216 6.29 2.71 -0.97
CA ARG A 216 6.47 3.26 0.38
C ARG A 216 7.25 2.33 1.30
N PHE A 217 7.05 1.02 1.15
CA PHE A 217 7.70 0.01 1.99
C PHE A 217 9.08 -0.44 1.48
N ARG A 218 9.39 -0.24 0.19
CA ARG A 218 10.73 -0.48 -0.37
C ARG A 218 11.69 0.67 -0.10
N LEU A 219 11.16 1.90 -0.03
CA LEU A 219 11.92 3.14 0.17
C LEU A 219 13.00 3.09 1.29
N PRO A 220 12.78 2.45 2.45
CA PRO A 220 13.77 2.43 3.53
C PRO A 220 15.06 1.68 3.17
N ALA A 221 15.00 0.75 2.21
CA ALA A 221 16.18 0.03 1.73
C ALA A 221 17.05 0.89 0.79
N VAL A 222 16.46 1.89 0.12
CA VAL A 222 17.12 2.68 -0.93
C VAL A 222 18.44 3.34 -0.49
N PRO A 223 18.54 4.01 0.68
CA PRO A 223 19.82 4.58 1.12
C PRO A 223 20.94 3.54 1.24
N PHE A 224 20.62 2.34 1.73
CA PHE A 224 21.59 1.25 1.87
C PHE A 224 21.99 0.67 0.51
N ILE A 225 21.04 0.57 -0.43
CA ILE A 225 21.30 0.18 -1.82
C ILE A 225 22.27 1.18 -2.45
N LEU A 226 21.99 2.49 -2.34
CA LEU A 226 22.83 3.54 -2.93
C LEU A 226 24.26 3.53 -2.37
N LEU A 227 24.42 3.38 -1.05
CA LEU A 227 25.74 3.28 -0.42
C LEU A 227 26.50 2.03 -0.86
N LEU A 228 25.81 0.88 -0.96
CA LEU A 228 26.40 -0.35 -1.46
C LEU A 228 26.84 -0.19 -2.92
N TYR A 229 25.99 0.41 -3.74
CA TYR A 229 26.23 0.61 -5.17
C TYR A 229 27.42 1.53 -5.39
N ALA A 230 27.45 2.69 -4.71
CA ALA A 230 28.54 3.66 -4.80
C ALA A 230 29.90 3.01 -4.48
N ARG A 231 29.99 2.29 -3.35
CA ARG A 231 31.24 1.61 -2.93
C ARG A 231 31.70 0.56 -3.93
N ARG A 232 30.76 -0.23 -4.46
CA ARG A 232 31.07 -1.33 -5.39
C ARG A 232 31.50 -0.79 -6.75
N LEU A 233 30.85 0.27 -7.23
CA LEU A 233 31.19 0.94 -8.49
C LEU A 233 32.49 1.76 -8.41
N GLU A 234 32.86 2.30 -7.25
CA GLU A 234 34.14 2.98 -7.07
C GLU A 234 35.34 2.02 -7.24
N ARG A 235 35.16 0.76 -6.82
CA ARG A 235 36.21 -0.28 -6.90
C ARG A 235 36.38 -0.90 -8.29
N SER A 236 35.40 -0.72 -9.18
CA SER A 236 35.40 -1.36 -10.49
C SER A 236 34.67 -0.50 -11.50
N ARG A 237 35.37 -0.14 -12.59
CA ARG A 237 34.70 0.49 -13.73
C ARG A 237 33.92 -0.58 -14.50
N PRO A 238 32.59 -0.43 -14.63
CA PRO A 238 31.79 -1.43 -15.32
C PRO A 238 32.17 -1.49 -16.80
N ARG A 239 32.33 -2.71 -17.32
CA ARG A 239 32.48 -2.93 -18.77
C ARG A 239 31.15 -2.62 -19.45
N ILE A 240 31.20 -2.11 -20.68
CA ILE A 240 30.00 -1.77 -21.47
C ILE A 240 29.03 -2.96 -21.56
N ALA A 241 29.53 -4.19 -21.77
CA ALA A 241 28.71 -5.39 -21.82
C ALA A 241 27.88 -5.63 -20.54
N VAL A 242 28.42 -5.28 -19.37
CA VAL A 242 27.72 -5.43 -18.08
C VAL A 242 26.62 -4.38 -17.93
N LEU A 243 26.86 -3.15 -18.42
CA LEU A 243 25.84 -2.11 -18.47
C LEU A 243 24.72 -2.46 -19.46
N LEU A 244 25.06 -3.04 -20.62
CA LEU A 244 24.07 -3.53 -21.59
C LEU A 244 23.17 -4.62 -20.99
N ALA A 245 23.74 -5.55 -20.22
CA ALA A 245 22.94 -6.53 -19.48
C ALA A 245 21.99 -5.84 -18.48
N GLY A 246 22.45 -4.77 -17.83
CA GLY A 246 21.62 -3.93 -16.96
C GLY A 246 20.47 -3.23 -17.70
N VAL A 247 20.72 -2.70 -18.89
CA VAL A 247 19.69 -2.10 -19.74
C VAL A 247 18.62 -3.13 -20.12
N VAL A 248 19.03 -4.33 -20.52
CA VAL A 248 18.10 -5.42 -20.85
C VAL A 248 17.27 -5.81 -19.62
N LEU A 249 17.90 -5.95 -18.46
CA LEU A 249 17.22 -6.27 -17.19
C LEU A 249 16.19 -5.20 -16.81
N ALA A 250 16.60 -3.93 -16.82
CA ALA A 250 15.73 -2.80 -16.48
C ALA A 250 14.57 -2.67 -17.48
N GLY A 251 14.84 -2.84 -18.78
CA GLY A 251 13.83 -2.81 -19.84
C GLY A 251 12.82 -3.95 -19.71
N ALA A 252 13.29 -5.19 -19.50
CA ALA A 252 12.44 -6.35 -19.32
C ALA A 252 11.56 -6.22 -18.08
N ALA A 253 12.13 -5.79 -16.94
CA ALA A 253 11.39 -5.57 -15.71
C ALA A 253 10.34 -4.46 -15.87
N SER A 254 10.69 -3.37 -16.56
CA SER A 254 9.76 -2.25 -16.81
C SER A 254 8.60 -2.67 -17.73
N PHE A 255 8.90 -3.45 -18.76
CA PHE A 255 7.86 -4.00 -19.64
C PHE A 255 6.93 -4.93 -18.87
N ALA A 256 7.47 -5.81 -18.03
CA ALA A 256 6.70 -6.72 -17.19
C ALA A 256 5.83 -5.98 -16.15
N SER A 257 6.25 -4.78 -15.72
CA SER A 257 5.56 -4.01 -14.69
C SER A 257 4.60 -2.93 -15.21
N ARG A 258 4.45 -2.78 -16.53
CA ARG A 258 3.77 -1.63 -17.17
C ARG A 258 2.33 -1.38 -16.70
N GLY A 259 1.58 -2.44 -16.37
CA GLY A 259 0.18 -2.35 -15.94
C GLY A 259 -0.03 -2.44 -14.43
N LEU A 260 1.04 -2.55 -13.63
CA LEU A 260 0.89 -2.76 -12.18
C LEU A 260 0.34 -1.54 -11.47
N VAL A 261 0.80 -0.35 -11.84
CA VAL A 261 0.41 0.92 -11.21
C VAL A 261 -1.10 1.13 -11.31
N GLU A 262 -1.65 0.95 -12.52
CA GLU A 262 -3.08 1.16 -12.80
C GLU A 262 -3.98 0.17 -12.04
N ARG A 263 -3.44 -0.99 -11.64
CA ARG A 263 -4.19 -2.08 -11.01
C ARG A 263 -3.93 -2.26 -9.52
N ALA A 264 -3.01 -1.48 -8.93
CA ALA A 264 -2.56 -1.60 -7.53
C ALA A 264 -3.56 -1.11 -6.46
N GLY A 265 -4.79 -0.75 -6.87
CA GLY A 265 -5.86 -0.49 -5.93
C GLY A 265 -5.99 0.95 -5.43
N VAL A 266 -5.21 1.91 -5.95
CA VAL A 266 -5.34 3.35 -5.59
C VAL A 266 -6.13 4.10 -6.67
N ASN A 267 -7.29 4.66 -6.30
CA ASN A 267 -8.07 5.54 -7.16
C ASN A 267 -7.81 7.03 -6.80
N MET A 268 -6.67 7.57 -7.22
CA MET A 268 -6.35 8.98 -6.97
C MET A 268 -7.37 9.98 -7.58
N PRO A 269 -7.89 9.78 -8.80
CA PRO A 269 -8.93 10.66 -9.34
C PRO A 269 -10.15 10.79 -8.42
N PHE A 270 -10.59 9.70 -7.77
CA PHE A 270 -11.69 9.76 -6.81
C PHE A 270 -11.35 10.65 -5.59
N GLN A 271 -10.15 10.50 -5.03
CA GLN A 271 -9.72 11.30 -3.87
C GLN A 271 -9.56 12.78 -4.25
N ASP A 272 -9.05 13.05 -5.44
CA ASP A 272 -8.90 14.41 -5.98
C ASP A 272 -10.26 15.05 -6.27
N ALA A 273 -11.22 14.28 -6.79
CA ALA A 273 -12.60 14.71 -6.99
C ALA A 273 -13.26 15.15 -5.68
N LEU A 274 -13.05 14.40 -4.59
CA LEU A 274 -13.54 14.78 -3.26
C LEU A 274 -12.92 16.09 -2.77
N ALA A 275 -11.63 16.31 -3.02
CA ALA A 275 -10.95 17.56 -2.67
C ALA A 275 -11.54 18.76 -3.45
N HIS A 276 -11.68 18.64 -4.77
CA HIS A 276 -12.31 19.66 -5.61
C HIS A 276 -13.76 19.96 -5.18
N ALA A 277 -14.55 18.93 -4.86
CA ALA A 277 -15.91 19.10 -4.36
C ALA A 277 -15.93 19.83 -3.01
N GLY A 278 -14.98 19.55 -2.11
CA GLY A 278 -14.82 20.24 -0.84
C GLY A 278 -14.44 21.71 -0.98
N GLU A 279 -13.71 22.07 -2.02
CA GLU A 279 -13.35 23.45 -2.38
C GLU A 279 -14.46 24.20 -3.14
N GLY A 280 -15.54 23.49 -3.51
CA GLY A 280 -16.67 24.05 -4.26
C GLY A 280 -16.51 23.98 -5.79
N ASP A 281 -15.40 23.43 -6.31
CA ASP A 281 -15.20 23.20 -7.74
C ASP A 281 -15.93 21.93 -8.20
N MET A 282 -17.25 22.05 -8.36
CA MET A 282 -18.12 20.95 -8.77
C MET A 282 -17.82 20.46 -10.19
N LYS A 283 -17.33 21.34 -11.08
CA LYS A 283 -16.99 20.96 -12.46
C LYS A 283 -15.71 20.12 -12.51
N GLY A 284 -14.68 20.53 -11.78
CA GLY A 284 -13.46 19.73 -11.61
C GLY A 284 -13.75 18.39 -10.96
N ALA A 285 -14.57 18.39 -9.90
CA ALA A 285 -14.98 17.17 -9.21
C ALA A 285 -15.70 16.18 -10.14
N GLU A 286 -16.66 16.64 -10.94
CA GLU A 286 -17.39 15.80 -11.89
C GLU A 286 -16.47 15.11 -12.90
N ALA A 287 -15.56 15.87 -13.52
CA ALA A 287 -14.61 15.33 -14.49
C ALA A 287 -13.70 14.25 -13.86
N LEU A 288 -13.26 14.48 -12.63
CA LEU A 288 -12.41 13.54 -11.89
C LEU A 288 -13.19 12.30 -11.41
N PHE A 289 -14.45 12.45 -10.99
CA PHE A 289 -15.31 11.30 -10.67
C PHE A 289 -15.55 10.42 -11.90
N LEU A 290 -15.83 11.02 -13.07
CA LEU A 290 -15.96 10.27 -14.33
C LEU A 290 -14.66 9.50 -14.64
N GLN A 291 -13.50 10.16 -14.54
CA GLN A 291 -12.20 9.50 -14.73
C GLN A 291 -11.97 8.36 -13.72
N SER A 292 -12.50 8.48 -12.50
CA SER A 292 -12.35 7.47 -11.46
C SER A 292 -13.10 6.17 -11.77
N LEU A 293 -14.16 6.23 -12.59
CA LEU A 293 -14.96 5.05 -12.98
C LEU A 293 -14.19 4.08 -13.88
N ASP A 294 -13.19 4.56 -14.62
CA ASP A 294 -12.36 3.73 -15.51
C ASP A 294 -11.30 2.91 -14.77
N ARG A 295 -11.14 3.12 -13.45
CA ARG A 295 -10.16 2.38 -12.65
C ARG A 295 -10.62 0.94 -12.37
N SER A 296 -9.65 0.03 -12.38
CA SER A 296 -9.82 -1.40 -12.13
C SER A 296 -8.73 -1.91 -11.19
N SER A 297 -8.96 -3.05 -10.54
CA SER A 297 -7.97 -3.73 -9.69
C SER A 297 -7.74 -5.15 -10.18
N LEU A 298 -6.58 -5.74 -9.85
CA LEU A 298 -6.38 -7.18 -9.97
C LEU A 298 -7.26 -7.97 -9.00
N ARG A 299 -7.75 -7.31 -7.95
CA ARG A 299 -8.65 -7.86 -6.95
C ARG A 299 -10.09 -7.66 -7.37
N SER A 300 -10.79 -8.76 -7.62
CA SER A 300 -12.21 -8.74 -7.99
C SER A 300 -13.14 -8.31 -6.86
N ASP A 301 -12.68 -8.42 -5.61
CA ASP A 301 -13.44 -8.02 -4.42
C ASP A 301 -13.38 -6.50 -4.14
N LEU A 302 -12.65 -5.73 -4.94
CA LEU A 302 -12.53 -4.28 -4.79
C LEU A 302 -13.31 -3.53 -5.88
N SER A 303 -14.25 -2.69 -5.45
CA SER A 303 -15.03 -1.80 -6.33
C SER A 303 -14.26 -0.58 -6.83
N MET A 304 -13.05 -0.31 -6.31
CA MET A 304 -12.24 0.85 -6.67
C MET A 304 -12.96 2.20 -6.50
N ASN A 305 -13.79 2.34 -5.48
CA ASN A 305 -14.63 3.52 -5.23
C ASN A 305 -15.63 3.83 -6.36
N ARG A 306 -15.94 2.86 -7.24
CA ARG A 306 -16.85 3.05 -8.38
C ARG A 306 -18.27 3.40 -7.92
N VAL A 307 -18.78 2.71 -6.90
CA VAL A 307 -20.13 2.93 -6.36
C VAL A 307 -20.24 4.33 -5.74
N GLU A 308 -19.24 4.72 -4.97
CA GLU A 308 -19.14 6.02 -4.33
C GLU A 308 -18.97 7.14 -5.37
N ALA A 309 -18.20 6.92 -6.44
CA ALA A 309 -18.06 7.86 -7.54
C ALA A 309 -19.39 8.10 -8.26
N MET A 310 -20.12 7.04 -8.61
CA MET A 310 -21.46 7.15 -9.20
C MET A 310 -22.41 7.92 -8.29
N HIS A 311 -22.42 7.61 -6.99
CA HIS A 311 -23.25 8.34 -6.04
C HIS A 311 -22.95 9.84 -5.99
N ASN A 312 -21.65 10.20 -5.98
CA ASN A 312 -21.23 11.58 -5.97
C ASN A 312 -21.56 12.32 -7.28
N LEU A 313 -21.49 11.65 -8.43
CA LEU A 313 -21.98 12.20 -9.69
C LEU A 313 -23.48 12.52 -9.61
N GLY A 314 -24.27 11.64 -8.98
CA GLY A 314 -25.68 11.92 -8.72
C GLY A 314 -25.91 13.13 -7.82
N LEU A 315 -25.11 13.30 -6.76
CA LEU A 315 -25.16 14.50 -5.91
C LEU A 315 -24.82 15.78 -6.68
N ILE A 316 -23.82 15.73 -7.57
CA ILE A 316 -23.44 16.86 -8.42
C ILE A 316 -24.56 17.20 -9.41
N ALA A 317 -25.15 16.19 -10.06
CA ALA A 317 -26.29 16.36 -10.97
C ALA A 317 -27.49 17.00 -10.26
N ALA A 318 -27.85 16.49 -9.07
CA ALA A 318 -28.94 17.04 -8.25
C ALA A 318 -28.69 18.50 -7.87
N ARG A 319 -27.46 18.87 -7.51
CA ARG A 319 -27.09 20.28 -7.22
C ARG A 319 -27.23 21.20 -8.42
N ARG A 320 -27.10 20.69 -9.65
CA ARG A 320 -27.36 21.45 -10.89
C ARG A 320 -28.85 21.56 -11.22
N GLY A 321 -29.71 20.85 -10.50
CA GLY A 321 -31.14 20.74 -10.79
C GLY A 321 -31.47 19.67 -11.84
N ASP A 322 -30.49 18.88 -12.29
CA ASP A 322 -30.70 17.78 -13.22
C ASP A 322 -31.07 16.51 -12.44
N LEU A 323 -32.35 16.42 -12.10
CA LEU A 323 -32.89 15.36 -11.25
C LEU A 323 -32.96 14.00 -11.97
N ASP A 324 -33.11 14.00 -13.29
CA ASP A 324 -33.16 12.77 -14.09
C ASP A 324 -31.76 12.13 -14.18
N ASP A 325 -30.72 12.94 -14.42
CA ASP A 325 -29.33 12.48 -14.40
C ASP A 325 -28.93 12.02 -12.99
N ALA A 326 -29.33 12.75 -11.95
CA ALA A 326 -29.11 12.36 -10.56
C ALA A 326 -29.68 10.97 -10.25
N ARG A 327 -30.94 10.74 -10.65
CA ARG A 327 -31.59 9.43 -10.51
C ARG A 327 -30.83 8.34 -11.25
N GLY A 328 -30.42 8.60 -12.49
CA GLY A 328 -29.65 7.66 -13.31
C GLY A 328 -28.37 7.20 -12.61
N TRP A 329 -27.60 8.14 -12.06
CA TRP A 329 -26.37 7.83 -11.33
C TRP A 329 -26.59 7.03 -10.05
N TRP A 330 -27.62 7.35 -9.26
CA TRP A 330 -27.92 6.60 -8.05
C TRP A 330 -28.42 5.18 -8.35
N LEU A 331 -29.23 5.01 -9.40
CA LEU A 331 -29.63 3.68 -9.88
C LEU A 331 -28.42 2.89 -10.37
N ALA A 332 -27.51 3.49 -11.14
CA ALA A 332 -26.28 2.82 -11.58
C ALA A 332 -25.39 2.38 -10.41
N ALA A 333 -25.32 3.18 -9.34
CA ALA A 333 -24.63 2.80 -8.11
C ALA A 333 -25.29 1.58 -7.43
N LEU A 334 -26.63 1.51 -7.44
CA LEU A 334 -27.38 0.38 -6.89
C LEU A 334 -27.33 -0.87 -7.78
N ASP A 335 -27.21 -0.72 -9.09
CA ASP A 335 -26.96 -1.85 -9.99
C ASP A 335 -25.61 -2.52 -9.67
N CYS A 336 -24.60 -1.72 -9.28
CA CYS A 336 -23.31 -2.21 -8.83
C CYS A 336 -23.35 -2.76 -7.39
N SER A 337 -24.15 -2.15 -6.51
CA SER A 337 -24.25 -2.51 -5.10
C SER A 337 -25.68 -2.25 -4.58
N PRO A 338 -26.60 -3.23 -4.68
CA PRO A 338 -28.02 -3.03 -4.39
C PRO A 338 -28.34 -2.53 -2.97
N GLY A 339 -27.47 -2.81 -2.01
CA GLY A 339 -27.60 -2.35 -0.62
C GLY A 339 -26.87 -1.04 -0.29
N PHE A 340 -26.48 -0.25 -1.30
CA PHE A 340 -25.73 0.98 -1.06
C PHE A 340 -26.64 2.09 -0.50
N MET A 341 -26.72 2.14 0.83
CA MET A 341 -27.61 3.03 1.60
C MET A 341 -27.62 4.50 1.15
N PRO A 342 -26.48 5.16 0.88
CA PRO A 342 -26.49 6.57 0.46
C PRO A 342 -27.28 6.82 -0.82
N SER A 343 -27.24 5.90 -1.80
CA SER A 343 -28.04 6.05 -3.02
C SER A 343 -29.51 5.70 -2.81
N LEU A 344 -29.84 4.76 -1.91
CA LEU A 344 -31.23 4.49 -1.52
C LEU A 344 -31.84 5.74 -0.86
N GLU A 345 -31.17 6.32 0.12
CA GLU A 345 -31.61 7.54 0.82
C GLU A 345 -31.76 8.73 -0.13
N ALA A 346 -30.85 8.88 -1.09
CA ALA A 346 -30.92 9.94 -2.08
C ALA A 346 -32.12 9.79 -3.04
N LEU A 347 -32.44 8.56 -3.44
CA LEU A 347 -33.63 8.26 -4.26
C LEU A 347 -34.92 8.50 -3.49
N ASP A 348 -35.00 8.06 -2.23
CA ASP A 348 -36.16 8.32 -1.37
C ASP A 348 -36.41 9.82 -1.19
N ALA A 349 -35.34 10.60 -0.99
CA ALA A 349 -35.41 12.06 -0.92
C ALA A 349 -35.89 12.68 -2.24
N LEU A 350 -35.41 12.19 -3.37
CA LEU A 350 -35.84 12.65 -4.70
C LEU A 350 -37.33 12.36 -4.96
N GLU A 351 -37.81 11.19 -4.57
CA GLU A 351 -39.23 10.83 -4.65
C GLU A 351 -40.09 11.72 -3.77
N ALA A 352 -39.61 12.09 -2.59
CA ALA A 352 -40.31 13.01 -1.70
C ALA A 352 -40.42 14.43 -2.29
N ILE A 353 -39.36 14.92 -2.96
CA ILE A 353 -39.34 16.22 -3.65
C ILE A 353 -40.31 16.20 -4.85
N THR A 354 -40.23 15.18 -5.70
CA THR A 354 -41.08 15.06 -6.90
C THR A 354 -42.56 14.84 -6.56
N ALA A 355 -42.86 14.20 -5.43
CA ALA A 355 -44.21 14.06 -4.91
C ALA A 355 -44.72 15.30 -4.14
N GLY A 356 -43.92 16.38 -4.05
CA GLY A 356 -44.28 17.63 -3.36
C GLY A 356 -44.39 17.51 -1.83
N ARG A 357 -43.78 16.48 -1.24
CA ARG A 357 -43.83 16.21 0.21
C ARG A 357 -42.77 16.97 0.99
N VAL A 358 -41.73 17.44 0.31
CA VAL A 358 -40.61 18.24 0.86
C VAL A 358 -40.27 19.32 -0.17
N ARG A 359 -39.93 20.54 0.30
CA ARG A 359 -39.52 21.65 -0.56
C ARG A 359 -38.01 21.72 -0.72
#